data_AF-A0A522YZA6-F1
#
_entry.id   AF-A0A522YZA6-F1
#
_cell.length_a   1.000
_cell.length_b   1.000
_cell.length_c   1.000
_cell.angle_alpha   90.00
_cell.angle_beta   90.00
_cell.angle_gamma   90.00
#
_symmetry.space_group_name_H-M   'P 1'
#
loop_
_entity.id
_entity.type
_entity.pdbx_description
1 polymer ?
#
loop_
_entity_poly.entity_id
_entity_poly.type
_entity_poly.pdbx_seq_one_letter_code
_entity_poly.pdbx_strand_id
1 'polypeptide(L)'
;MAWNPLAKIKEKLTGTPSSDDAAAAQAAALAGGSAPDLKELEKQGLLGKFYRYWKNPAFLAQMKSVALAMQKDGVNLKDQAAVKAWVEKNQKDIMAGKFNAAAPAADAPKPQTVVNTAPSVGRNDPCPCKSGKKYKKCCEGKAA
;
A
#
# COMPACT_ATOMS: atom_id res chain seq x y z
N MET A 1 36.66 10.40 -34.03
CA MET A 1 35.21 10.58 -33.83
C MET A 1 34.78 9.58 -32.76
N ALA A 2 34.62 10.03 -31.51
CA ALA A 2 34.31 9.16 -30.39
C ALA A 2 32.80 8.90 -30.33
N TRP A 3 32.41 7.63 -30.45
CA TRP A 3 31.03 7.19 -30.31
C TRP A 3 30.66 7.21 -28.82
N ASN A 4 29.78 8.13 -28.41
CA ASN A 4 29.31 8.24 -27.03
C ASN A 4 27.86 7.73 -26.93
N PRO A 5 27.64 6.49 -26.44
CA PRO A 5 26.32 5.86 -26.37
C PRO A 5 25.38 6.53 -25.34
N LEU A 6 25.89 7.43 -24.50
CA LEU A 6 25.10 8.14 -23.48
C LEU A 6 24.33 9.34 -24.03
N ALA A 7 24.70 9.87 -25.20
CA ALA A 7 24.02 11.02 -25.80
C ALA A 7 22.57 10.67 -26.21
N LYS A 8 22.34 9.47 -26.76
CA LYS A 8 21.00 8.97 -27.13
C LYS A 8 20.09 8.67 -25.94
N ILE A 9 20.65 8.49 -24.76
CA ILE A 9 19.87 8.23 -23.53
C ILE A 9 19.32 9.55 -22.98
N LYS A 10 20.05 10.67 -23.15
CA LYS A 10 19.64 11.98 -22.65
C LYS A 10 18.48 12.59 -23.45
N GLU A 11 18.39 12.29 -24.75
CA GLU A 11 17.24 12.66 -25.61
C GLU A 11 15.95 11.91 -25.22
N LYS A 12 16.05 10.65 -24.76
CA LYS A 12 14.87 9.86 -24.32
C LYS A 12 14.28 10.30 -22.97
N LEU A 13 14.96 11.17 -22.22
CA LEU A 13 14.49 11.65 -20.92
C LEU A 13 13.80 13.01 -20.97
N THR A 14 13.74 13.68 -22.13
CA THR A 14 13.25 15.07 -22.23
C THR A 14 12.02 15.28 -23.11
N GLY A 15 11.39 14.22 -23.62
CA GLY A 15 10.17 14.37 -24.42
C GLY A 15 9.34 13.11 -24.51
N THR A 16 8.41 12.94 -23.57
CA THR A 16 7.14 12.22 -23.75
C THR A 16 6.31 12.42 -22.47
N PRO A 17 5.05 12.91 -22.55
CA PRO A 17 4.17 12.91 -21.39
C PRO A 17 3.97 11.45 -20.95
N SER A 18 4.22 11.19 -19.67
CA SER A 18 4.27 9.83 -19.13
C SER A 18 2.92 9.13 -19.30
N SER A 19 2.94 7.88 -19.75
CA SER A 19 1.79 6.98 -19.72
C SER A 19 1.21 6.76 -18.32
N ASP A 20 1.94 7.19 -17.28
CA ASP A 20 1.46 7.23 -15.90
C ASP A 20 0.34 8.26 -15.69
N ASP A 21 0.34 9.37 -16.44
CA ASP A 21 -0.71 10.40 -16.35
C ASP A 21 -2.00 9.94 -17.07
N ALA A 22 -1.86 9.22 -18.18
CA ALA A 22 -3.00 8.62 -18.89
C ALA A 22 -3.62 7.45 -18.13
N ALA A 23 -2.80 6.63 -17.45
CA ALA A 23 -3.28 5.53 -16.61
C ALA A 23 -3.96 6.03 -15.32
N ALA A 24 -3.48 7.12 -14.73
CA ALA A 24 -4.13 7.76 -13.59
C ALA A 24 -5.50 8.37 -13.96
N ALA A 25 -5.61 8.99 -15.15
CA ALA A 25 -6.87 9.51 -15.67
C ALA A 25 -7.88 8.37 -16.01
N GLN A 26 -7.40 7.24 -16.55
CA GLN A 26 -8.25 6.07 -16.81
C GLN A 26 -8.68 5.35 -15.53
N ALA A 27 -7.82 5.29 -14.50
CA ALA A 27 -8.17 4.75 -13.19
C ALA A 27 -9.23 5.60 -12.47
N ALA A 28 -9.18 6.93 -12.64
CA ALA A 28 -10.20 7.83 -12.12
C ALA A 28 -11.57 7.68 -12.83
N ALA A 29 -11.58 7.32 -14.12
CA ALA A 29 -12.81 7.08 -14.89
C ALA A 29 -13.52 5.75 -14.52
N LEU A 30 -12.78 4.73 -14.09
CA LEU A 30 -13.31 3.43 -13.68
C LEU A 30 -13.87 3.40 -12.24
N ALA A 31 -13.61 4.44 -11.44
CA ALA A 31 -14.17 4.59 -10.10
C ALA A 31 -15.68 4.89 -10.09
N GLY A 32 -16.31 5.02 -11.27
CA GLY A 32 -17.74 5.27 -11.46
C GLY A 32 -18.66 4.05 -11.56
N GLY A 33 -18.16 2.81 -11.52
CA GLY A 33 -19.05 1.65 -11.59
C GLY A 33 -18.36 0.31 -11.39
N SER A 34 -18.92 -0.49 -10.47
CA SER A 34 -18.66 -1.92 -10.21
C SER A 34 -17.19 -2.36 -10.13
N ALA A 35 -16.80 -2.90 -8.97
CA ALA A 35 -15.47 -3.48 -8.74
C ALA A 35 -15.02 -4.34 -9.94
N PRO A 36 -13.85 -4.06 -10.54
CA PRO A 36 -13.39 -4.81 -11.70
C PRO A 36 -12.99 -6.24 -11.29
N ASP A 37 -13.27 -7.20 -12.16
CA ASP A 37 -13.10 -8.64 -11.93
C ASP A 37 -11.64 -8.98 -11.56
N LEU A 38 -11.44 -9.57 -10.38
CA LEU A 38 -10.12 -9.86 -9.80
C LEU A 38 -9.23 -10.69 -10.73
N LYS A 39 -9.81 -11.62 -11.52
CA LYS A 39 -9.05 -12.50 -12.41
C LYS A 39 -8.50 -11.77 -13.64
N GLU A 40 -9.17 -10.71 -14.06
CA GLU A 40 -8.74 -9.89 -15.20
C GLU A 40 -7.66 -8.88 -14.77
N LEU A 41 -7.78 -8.30 -13.57
CA LEU A 41 -6.72 -7.47 -12.98
C LEU A 41 -5.43 -8.26 -12.71
N GLU A 42 -5.52 -9.58 -12.47
CA GLU A 42 -4.36 -10.44 -12.23
C GLU A 42 -3.60 -10.72 -13.54
N LYS A 43 -4.32 -11.04 -14.62
CA LYS A 43 -3.75 -11.23 -15.97
C LYS A 43 -3.03 -10.00 -16.50
N GLN A 44 -3.51 -8.82 -16.17
CA GLN A 44 -2.90 -7.55 -16.61
C GLN A 44 -1.75 -7.08 -15.69
N GLY A 45 -1.39 -7.86 -14.65
CA GLY A 45 -0.40 -7.46 -13.65
C GLY A 45 -0.81 -6.23 -12.83
N LEU A 46 -2.09 -5.84 -12.93
CA LEU A 46 -2.67 -4.70 -12.26
C LEU A 46 -2.88 -4.98 -10.77
N LEU A 47 -3.08 -6.24 -10.35
CA LEU A 47 -3.16 -6.59 -8.93
C LEU A 47 -1.92 -6.15 -8.15
N GLY A 48 -0.72 -6.37 -8.72
CA GLY A 48 0.54 -5.99 -8.09
C GLY A 48 0.78 -4.48 -8.06
N LYS A 49 0.30 -3.75 -9.07
CA LYS A 49 0.36 -2.28 -9.12
C LYS A 49 -0.68 -1.65 -8.18
N PHE A 50 -1.89 -2.20 -8.16
CA PHE A 50 -2.97 -1.84 -7.24
C PHE A 50 -2.55 -2.03 -5.78
N TYR A 51 -1.96 -3.19 -5.45
CA TYR A 51 -1.49 -3.46 -4.09
C TYR A 51 -0.35 -2.51 -3.65
N ARG A 52 0.53 -2.11 -4.58
CA ARG A 52 1.56 -1.09 -4.32
C ARG A 52 0.95 0.30 -4.11
N TYR A 53 -0.02 0.69 -4.93
CA TYR A 53 -0.74 1.94 -4.79
C TYR A 53 -1.55 1.99 -3.49
N TRP A 54 -2.19 0.88 -3.11
CA TRP A 54 -2.94 0.76 -1.86
C TRP A 54 -2.08 0.86 -0.61
N LYS A 55 -0.80 0.44 -0.70
CA LYS A 55 0.21 0.64 0.35
C LYS A 55 0.84 2.04 0.35
N ASN A 56 0.45 2.92 -0.56
CA ASN A 56 0.97 4.28 -0.58
C ASN A 56 0.46 5.06 0.65
N PRO A 57 1.36 5.63 1.49
CA PRO A 57 0.95 6.37 2.68
C PRO A 57 0.08 7.59 2.36
N ALA A 58 0.24 8.21 1.19
CA ALA A 58 -0.59 9.34 0.77
C ALA A 58 -2.05 8.92 0.49
N PHE A 59 -2.23 7.77 -0.17
CA PHE A 59 -3.55 7.23 -0.47
C PHE A 59 -4.30 6.81 0.82
N LEU A 60 -3.60 6.15 1.75
CA LEU A 60 -4.19 5.79 3.05
C LEU A 60 -4.53 7.01 3.89
N ALA A 61 -3.74 8.07 3.83
CA ALA A 61 -4.04 9.33 4.52
C ALA A 61 -5.32 9.98 3.95
N GLN A 62 -5.47 9.99 2.62
CA GLN A 62 -6.67 10.47 1.94
C GLN A 62 -7.93 9.63 2.28
N MET A 63 -7.81 8.31 2.33
CA MET A 63 -8.95 7.46 2.71
C MET A 63 -9.35 7.67 4.17
N LYS A 64 -8.37 7.86 5.07
CA LYS A 64 -8.63 8.14 6.50
C LYS A 64 -9.30 9.50 6.71
N SER A 65 -8.89 10.54 5.99
CA SER A 65 -9.52 11.86 6.08
C SER A 65 -10.93 11.88 5.52
N VAL A 66 -11.18 11.17 4.41
CA VAL A 66 -12.54 10.99 3.88
C VAL A 66 -13.41 10.22 4.88
N ALA A 67 -12.90 9.12 5.45
CA ALA A 67 -13.63 8.36 6.48
C ALA A 67 -13.91 9.18 7.75
N LEU A 68 -12.97 10.03 8.18
CA LEU A 68 -13.17 10.97 9.29
C LEU A 68 -14.22 12.03 8.96
N ALA A 69 -14.28 12.52 7.72
CA ALA A 69 -15.33 13.44 7.28
C ALA A 69 -16.71 12.77 7.27
N MET A 70 -16.80 11.53 6.78
CA MET A 70 -18.02 10.72 6.84
C MET A 70 -18.49 10.49 8.27
N GLN A 71 -17.56 10.22 9.19
CA GLN A 71 -17.88 10.01 10.59
C GLN A 71 -18.32 11.30 11.28
N LYS A 72 -17.72 12.45 10.95
CA LYS A 72 -18.14 13.77 11.42
C LYS A 72 -19.56 14.13 10.97
N ASP A 73 -19.92 13.74 9.76
CA ASP A 73 -21.26 13.93 9.20
C ASP A 73 -22.27 12.86 9.66
N GLY A 74 -21.86 11.96 10.56
CA GLY A 74 -22.74 10.97 11.19
C GLY A 74 -23.17 9.84 10.25
N VAL A 75 -22.45 9.61 9.14
CA VAL A 75 -22.80 8.58 8.16
C VAL A 75 -22.44 7.21 8.69
N ASN A 76 -23.40 6.28 8.66
CA ASN A 76 -23.15 4.90 9.02
C ASN A 76 -22.39 4.19 7.89
N LEU A 77 -21.10 3.92 8.10
CA LEU A 77 -20.22 3.23 7.14
C LEU A 77 -20.71 1.82 6.75
N LYS A 78 -21.60 1.21 7.53
CA LYS A 78 -22.20 -0.10 7.21
C LYS A 78 -23.39 0.00 6.26
N ASP A 79 -23.95 1.19 6.08
CA ASP A 79 -25.02 1.45 5.12
C ASP A 79 -24.45 2.00 3.81
N GLN A 80 -24.41 1.12 2.80
CA GLN A 80 -23.91 1.45 1.47
C GLN A 80 -24.69 2.60 0.81
N ALA A 81 -25.99 2.76 1.11
CA ALA A 81 -26.80 3.82 0.54
C ALA A 81 -26.46 5.18 1.16
N ALA A 82 -26.28 5.23 2.48
CA ALA A 82 -25.85 6.43 3.19
C ALA A 82 -24.44 6.87 2.80
N VAL A 83 -23.52 5.90 2.65
CA VAL A 83 -22.17 6.14 2.14
C VAL A 83 -22.19 6.71 0.73
N LYS A 84 -22.95 6.08 -0.19
CA LYS A 84 -23.04 6.53 -1.58
C LYS A 84 -23.61 7.95 -1.68
N ALA A 85 -24.71 8.24 -0.99
CA ALA A 85 -25.33 9.55 -1.00
C ALA A 85 -24.39 10.64 -0.45
N TRP A 86 -23.62 10.32 0.58
CA TRP A 86 -22.61 11.22 1.12
C TRP A 86 -21.45 11.44 0.14
N VAL A 87 -20.96 10.38 -0.51
CA VAL A 87 -19.88 10.45 -1.50
C VAL A 87 -20.31 11.28 -2.70
N GLU A 88 -21.52 11.11 -3.22
CA GLU A 88 -22.05 11.91 -4.34
C GLU A 88 -22.16 13.39 -3.97
N LYS A 89 -22.66 13.67 -2.76
CA LYS A 89 -22.76 15.04 -2.23
C LYS A 89 -21.38 15.70 -2.08
N ASN A 90 -20.37 14.94 -1.68
CA ASN A 90 -19.01 15.42 -1.47
C ASN A 90 -18.06 15.12 -2.64
N GLN A 91 -18.57 14.59 -3.76
CA GLN A 91 -17.74 14.10 -4.87
C GLN A 91 -16.83 15.20 -5.43
N LYS A 92 -17.38 16.42 -5.57
CA LYS A 92 -16.63 17.59 -6.03
C LYS A 92 -15.52 17.99 -5.05
N ASP A 93 -15.77 17.89 -3.75
CA ASP A 93 -14.81 18.21 -2.70
C ASP A 93 -13.72 17.12 -2.58
N ILE A 94 -14.07 15.85 -2.80
CA ILE A 94 -13.13 14.72 -2.88
C ILE A 94 -12.23 14.87 -4.11
N MET A 95 -12.79 15.19 -5.28
CA MET A 95 -12.03 15.39 -6.52
C MET A 95 -11.19 16.68 -6.49
N ALA A 96 -11.66 17.73 -5.82
CA ALA A 96 -10.90 18.97 -5.62
C ALA A 96 -9.78 18.82 -4.55
N GLY A 97 -9.64 17.65 -3.93
CA GLY A 97 -8.58 17.40 -2.95
C GLY A 97 -8.80 18.07 -1.59
N LYS A 98 -10.03 18.48 -1.26
CA LYS A 98 -10.37 19.11 0.03
C LYS A 98 -10.18 18.17 1.22
N PHE A 99 -10.19 16.86 0.94
CA PHE A 99 -9.89 15.80 1.91
C PHE A 99 -8.51 15.18 1.68
N ASN A 100 -7.65 15.73 0.83
CA ASN A 100 -6.26 15.31 0.79
C ASN A 100 -5.61 15.79 2.09
N ALA A 101 -5.54 14.92 3.09
CA ALA A 101 -4.63 15.12 4.19
C ALA A 101 -3.26 15.30 3.55
N ALA A 102 -2.64 16.46 3.78
CA ALA A 102 -1.27 16.73 3.35
C ALA A 102 -0.47 15.45 3.61
N ALA A 103 0.14 14.92 2.54
CA ALA A 103 0.87 13.65 2.59
C ALA A 103 1.64 13.62 3.91
N PRO A 104 1.59 12.52 4.69
CA PRO A 104 2.40 12.49 5.89
C PRO A 104 3.80 12.87 5.45
N ALA A 105 4.35 13.91 6.08
CA ALA A 105 5.69 14.39 5.80
C ALA A 105 6.60 13.17 5.61
N ALA A 106 7.60 13.28 4.73
CA ALA A 106 8.52 12.18 4.41
C ALA A 106 9.18 11.51 5.64
N ASP A 107 8.94 12.05 6.84
CA ASP A 107 9.21 11.60 8.20
C ASP A 107 8.16 10.65 8.83
N ALA A 108 7.21 10.09 8.08
CA ALA A 108 6.44 8.94 8.59
C ALA A 108 7.43 7.82 8.96
N PRO A 109 7.44 7.31 10.20
CA PRO A 109 8.44 6.34 10.62
C PRO A 109 8.33 5.11 9.72
N LYS A 110 9.37 4.87 8.91
CA LYS A 110 9.50 3.63 8.15
C LYS A 110 9.29 2.47 9.13
N PRO A 111 8.51 1.44 8.77
CA PRO A 111 8.32 0.28 9.64
C PRO A 111 9.71 -0.23 10.02
N GLN A 112 10.04 -0.15 11.31
CA GLN A 112 11.35 -0.55 11.80
C GLN A 112 11.46 -2.07 11.62
N THR A 113 12.46 -2.51 10.87
CA THR A 113 12.82 -3.93 10.82
C THR A 113 13.29 -4.33 12.20
N VAL A 114 12.50 -5.14 12.90
CA VAL A 114 12.89 -5.73 14.18
C VAL A 114 13.98 -6.76 13.87
N VAL A 115 15.24 -6.37 14.06
CA VAL A 115 16.36 -7.31 14.03
C VAL A 115 16.32 -8.07 15.34
N ASN A 116 16.18 -9.39 15.27
CA ASN A 116 16.28 -10.22 16.45
C ASN A 116 17.74 -10.16 16.93
N THR A 117 17.98 -9.43 18.02
CA THR A 117 19.32 -9.27 18.63
C THR A 117 19.72 -10.47 19.46
N ALA A 118 18.77 -11.34 19.80
CA ALA A 118 19.06 -12.57 20.51
C ALA A 118 19.72 -13.58 19.56
N PRO A 119 20.75 -14.31 20.02
CA PRO A 119 21.30 -15.42 19.27
C PRO A 119 20.19 -16.43 19.00
N SER A 120 20.03 -16.83 17.73
CA SER A 120 19.13 -17.91 17.36
C SER A 120 19.65 -19.20 18.02
N VAL A 121 18.86 -19.79 18.91
CA VAL A 121 19.19 -21.07 19.52
C VAL A 121 19.07 -22.13 18.43
N GLY A 122 20.18 -22.77 18.09
CA GLY A 122 20.21 -23.85 17.12
C GLY A 122 19.44 -25.06 17.64
N ARG A 123 18.85 -25.82 16.73
CA ARG A 123 18.06 -27.04 17.01
C ARG A 123 18.79 -28.03 17.95
N ASN A 124 20.12 -28.09 17.88
CA ASN A 124 20.93 -29.01 18.68
C ASN A 124 21.54 -28.39 19.95
N ASP A 125 21.42 -27.07 20.15
CA ASP A 125 22.02 -26.35 21.28
C ASP A 125 21.34 -26.69 22.61
N PRO A 126 22.03 -26.48 23.75
CA PRO A 126 21.40 -26.60 25.06
C PRO A 126 20.18 -25.68 25.17
N CYS A 127 19.06 -26.22 25.66
CA CYS A 127 17.82 -25.46 25.81
C CYS A 127 18.01 -24.28 26.78
N PRO A 128 17.59 -23.04 26.41
CA PRO A 128 17.66 -21.88 27.31
C PRO A 128 16.75 -22.03 28.56
N CYS A 129 15.84 -23.01 28.54
CA CYS A 129 14.97 -23.39 29.65
C CYS A 129 15.69 -24.11 30.81
N LYS A 130 17.02 -24.27 30.76
CA LYS A 130 17.86 -24.92 31.79
C LYS A 130 17.51 -26.39 32.07
N SER A 131 16.84 -27.06 31.15
CA SER A 131 16.45 -28.47 31.30
C SER A 131 17.60 -29.47 31.09
N GLY A 132 18.77 -29.00 30.64
CA GLY A 132 19.91 -29.85 30.25
C GLY A 132 19.71 -30.63 28.94
N LYS A 133 18.57 -30.49 28.27
CA LYS A 133 18.25 -31.20 27.02
C LYS A 133 18.52 -30.31 25.80
N LYS A 134 18.81 -30.93 24.64
CA LYS A 134 18.91 -30.23 23.34
C LYS A 134 17.60 -29.52 23.00
N TYR A 135 17.66 -28.34 22.39
CA TYR A 135 16.49 -27.51 22.07
C TYR A 135 15.38 -28.29 21.32
N LYS A 136 15.76 -29.10 20.31
CA LYS A 136 14.86 -30.00 19.56
C LYS A 136 14.14 -31.08 20.36
N LYS A 137 14.66 -31.44 21.53
CA LYS A 137 14.08 -32.45 22.43
C LYS A 137 13.47 -31.80 23.68
N CYS A 138 13.40 -30.47 23.72
CA CYS A 138 12.81 -29.72 24.81
C CYS A 138 11.79 -28.72 24.28
N CYS A 139 12.09 -27.43 24.21
CA CYS A 139 11.14 -26.39 23.81
C CYS A 139 10.62 -26.51 22.37
N GLU A 140 11.45 -26.93 21.41
CA GLU A 140 11.02 -27.11 20.00
C GLU A 140 10.35 -28.48 19.77
N GLY A 141 10.69 -29.47 20.60
CA GLY A 141 10.20 -30.84 20.48
C GLY A 141 8.95 -31.16 21.30
N LYS A 142 8.40 -30.19 22.05
CA LYS A 142 7.07 -30.35 22.65
C LYS A 142 6.05 -30.38 21.51
N ALA A 143 5.67 -31.58 21.08
CA ALA A 143 4.42 -31.77 20.35
C ALA A 143 3.31 -31.24 21.25
N ALA A 144 2.61 -30.21 20.78
CA ALA A 144 1.35 -29.76 21.35
C ALA A 144 0.26 -30.80 21.03
#